data_AF-A0A803WDK4-F1
#
_entry.id   AF-A0A803WDK4-F1
#
_cell.length_a   1.000
_cell.length_b   1.000
_cell.length_c   1.000
_cell.angle_alpha   90.00
_cell.angle_beta   90.00
_cell.angle_gamma   90.00
#
_symmetry.space_group_name_H-M   'P 1'
#
loop_
_entity.id
_entity.type
_entity.pdbx_description
1 polymer ?
#
loop_
_entity_poly.entity_id
_entity_poly.type
_entity_poly.pdbx_seq_one_letter_code
_entity_poly.pdbx_strand_id
1 'polypeptide(L)'
;MDAGMDTGGHRDGQGWTWGHKDGHGDGCGDGCHAPPRRPQGGTVIGSARCQDFRAREGRLRAARNLVKRGITNLCVIGGDGSLTGADTFRAEWGGLLAELLKTGGITAEEAQRSSHLNIVGMVGSIDNDFCGTDMTIGTDSALHRIIEIVDAITTTAQSHQRTFVLEVMGRHCGYLALITALACGADWVFIPESPPEDDWEDHLYPIGNGAGMLRFLLGMGLGWEILLGMGLGC
;
A
#
# COMPACT_ATOMS: atom_id res chain seq x y z
N MET A 1 17.44 25.51 4.40
CA MET A 1 17.10 25.72 5.81
C MET A 1 16.51 24.40 6.29
N ASP A 2 17.39 23.54 6.79
CA ASP A 2 17.05 22.22 7.32
C ASP A 2 16.37 22.37 8.68
N ALA A 3 15.29 21.61 8.88
CA ALA A 3 14.76 21.32 10.20
C ALA A 3 14.95 19.82 10.45
N GLY A 4 16.07 19.47 11.09
CA GLY A 4 16.31 18.14 11.62
C GLY A 4 15.45 17.88 12.86
N MET A 5 14.85 16.69 12.93
CA MET A 5 14.36 16.12 14.19
C MET A 5 15.30 14.98 14.57
N ASP A 6 16.09 15.28 15.59
CA ASP A 6 17.04 14.40 16.26
C ASP A 6 16.26 13.48 17.21
N THR A 7 16.13 12.19 16.89
CA THR A 7 15.70 11.17 17.85
C THR A 7 16.91 10.32 18.20
N GLY A 8 17.62 10.75 19.25
CA GLY A 8 18.82 10.09 19.75
C GLY A 8 18.58 8.63 20.12
N GLY A 9 19.21 7.71 19.37
CA GLY A 9 19.44 6.34 19.79
C GLY A 9 20.81 6.24 20.43
N HIS A 10 20.88 5.92 21.73
CA HIS A 10 22.15 5.59 22.37
C HIS A 10 22.57 4.17 21.98
N ARG A 11 23.81 4.02 21.50
CA ARG A 11 24.41 2.74 21.10
C ARG A 11 25.27 2.23 22.24
N ASP A 12 24.79 1.20 22.93
CA ASP A 12 25.65 0.35 23.76
C ASP A 12 25.85 -1.00 23.07
N GLY A 13 27.09 -1.47 23.07
CA GLY A 13 27.64 -2.51 22.19
C GLY A 13 27.08 -3.94 22.30
N GLN A 14 25.85 -4.15 22.76
CA GLN A 14 25.14 -5.42 22.76
C GLN A 14 23.62 -5.23 22.55
N GLY A 15 23.19 -4.87 21.32
CA GLY A 15 21.79 -4.95 20.90
C GLY A 15 20.85 -3.80 21.32
N TRP A 16 19.65 -3.77 20.72
CA TRP A 16 18.60 -2.78 20.97
C TRP A 16 17.74 -3.22 22.17
N THR A 17 17.68 -2.42 23.23
CA THR A 17 16.75 -2.62 24.35
C THR A 17 15.62 -1.58 24.28
N TRP A 18 14.37 -2.06 24.34
CA TRP A 18 13.18 -1.20 24.48
C TRP A 18 12.78 -1.19 25.95
N GLY A 19 12.98 -0.05 26.61
CA GLY A 19 12.64 0.15 28.02
C GLY A 19 11.14 0.36 28.23
N HIS A 20 10.52 -0.53 29.00
CA HIS A 20 9.19 -0.36 29.56
C HIS A 20 9.29 0.55 30.79
N LYS A 21 8.82 1.80 30.70
CA LYS A 21 8.45 2.57 31.89
C LYS A 21 6.94 2.54 31.98
N ASP A 22 6.46 1.77 32.94
CA ASP A 22 5.59 2.27 33.99
C ASP A 22 5.17 1.09 34.87
N GLY A 23 5.51 1.21 36.15
CA GLY A 23 5.16 0.24 37.17
C GLY A 23 3.73 0.47 37.61
N HIS A 24 2.89 -0.53 37.40
CA HIS A 24 1.90 -0.97 38.37
C HIS A 24 1.73 -2.47 38.16
N GLY A 25 2.13 -3.23 39.17
CA GLY A 25 1.92 -4.67 39.19
C GLY A 25 0.44 -4.96 39.37
N ASP A 26 -0.11 -5.76 38.47
CA ASP A 26 -1.17 -6.70 38.77
C ASP A 26 -0.99 -7.90 37.83
N GLY A 27 -0.72 -9.05 38.45
CA GLY A 27 -0.63 -10.32 37.75
C GLY A 27 -2.03 -10.82 37.41
N CYS A 28 -2.26 -11.08 36.14
CA CYS A 28 -3.14 -12.14 35.67
C CYS A 28 -2.72 -12.52 34.24
N GLY A 29 -2.53 -13.82 34.03
CA GLY A 29 -2.43 -14.40 32.69
C GLY A 29 -3.77 -14.30 31.95
N ASP A 30 -3.70 -14.59 30.66
CA ASP A 30 -4.78 -14.70 29.69
C ASP A 30 -5.23 -13.40 28.98
N GLY A 31 -5.14 -13.45 27.65
CA GLY A 31 -5.87 -12.55 26.77
C GLY A 31 -4.99 -11.59 25.96
N CYS A 32 -4.87 -11.90 24.68
CA CYS A 32 -4.57 -11.00 23.57
C CYS A 32 -5.41 -9.70 23.63
N HIS A 33 -5.01 -8.73 24.46
CA HIS A 33 -5.55 -7.38 24.46
C HIS A 33 -4.73 -6.51 23.49
N ALA A 34 -5.10 -6.52 22.21
CA ALA A 34 -4.85 -5.32 21.42
C ALA A 34 -5.82 -4.26 21.98
N PRO A 35 -5.34 -3.15 22.58
CA PRO A 35 -6.24 -2.13 23.10
C PRO A 35 -7.13 -1.60 21.97
N PRO A 36 -8.36 -1.10 22.26
CA PRO A 36 -9.23 -0.50 21.26
C PRO A 36 -8.46 0.61 20.55
N ARG A 37 -8.06 0.35 19.30
CA ARG A 37 -7.25 1.30 18.54
C ARG A 37 -8.18 2.39 18.04
N ARG A 38 -7.79 3.66 18.25
CA ARG A 38 -8.44 4.81 17.61
C ARG A 38 -8.45 4.58 16.10
N PRO A 39 -9.44 5.11 15.35
CA PRO A 39 -9.44 5.03 13.89
C PRO A 39 -8.22 5.80 13.36
N GLN A 40 -7.14 5.08 13.14
CA GLN A 40 -5.85 5.60 12.70
C GLN A 40 -5.59 4.97 11.34
N GLY A 41 -5.49 5.83 10.32
CA GLY A 41 -5.14 5.41 8.97
C GLY A 41 -3.72 4.84 8.90
N GLY A 42 -3.50 3.95 7.94
CA GLY A 42 -2.19 3.32 7.71
C GLY A 42 -1.87 2.18 8.68
N THR A 43 -0.62 1.72 8.65
CA THR A 43 -0.17 0.54 9.40
C THR A 43 0.58 0.96 10.66
N VAL A 44 0.02 0.67 11.84
CA VAL A 44 0.65 1.00 13.15
C VAL A 44 2.00 0.29 13.35
N ILE A 45 2.15 -0.90 12.76
CA ILE A 45 3.41 -1.67 12.76
C ILE A 45 4.44 -1.16 11.74
N GLY A 46 4.06 -0.17 10.92
CA GLY A 46 4.85 0.33 9.80
C GLY A 46 4.82 -0.60 8.58
N SER A 47 5.19 -0.06 7.43
CA SER A 47 5.52 -0.80 6.22
C SER A 47 6.79 -0.22 5.62
N ALA A 48 7.68 -1.07 5.11
CA ALA A 48 8.94 -0.65 4.52
C ALA A 48 9.27 -1.53 3.31
N ARG A 49 9.88 -0.92 2.28
CA ARG A 49 10.42 -1.68 1.15
C ARG A 49 11.68 -2.40 1.62
N CYS A 50 11.65 -3.74 1.64
CA CYS A 50 12.79 -4.55 2.07
C CYS A 50 13.57 -5.08 0.85
N GLN A 51 14.62 -4.37 0.46
CA GLN A 51 15.49 -4.81 -0.65
C GLN A 51 16.28 -6.07 -0.28
N ASP A 52 16.75 -6.15 0.96
CA ASP A 52 17.48 -7.30 1.48
C ASP A 52 16.71 -8.61 1.34
N PHE A 53 15.38 -8.59 1.46
CA PHE A 53 14.55 -9.79 1.35
C PHE A 53 14.49 -10.35 -0.08
N ARG A 54 14.89 -9.57 -1.09
CA ARG A 54 15.07 -10.06 -2.47
C ARG A 54 16.26 -11.00 -2.59
N ALA A 55 17.29 -10.82 -1.75
CA ALA A 55 18.44 -11.70 -1.70
C ALA A 55 18.18 -12.94 -0.81
N ARG A 56 18.79 -14.07 -1.18
CA ARG A 56 18.76 -15.32 -0.41
C ARG A 56 19.23 -15.10 1.03
N GLU A 57 20.31 -14.33 1.22
CA GLU A 57 20.86 -14.03 2.54
C GLU A 57 19.87 -13.30 3.45
N GLY A 58 19.10 -12.34 2.91
CA GLY A 58 18.07 -11.64 3.65
C GLY A 58 16.94 -12.58 4.08
N ARG A 59 16.50 -13.48 3.20
CA ARG A 59 15.53 -14.53 3.53
C ARG A 59 16.06 -15.49 4.59
N LEU A 60 17.33 -15.86 4.53
CA LEU A 60 17.96 -16.74 5.50
C LEU A 60 18.04 -16.09 6.90
N ARG A 61 18.36 -14.80 6.98
CA ARG A 61 18.28 -14.02 8.23
C ARG A 61 16.84 -13.97 8.77
N ALA A 62 15.85 -13.76 7.90
CA ALA A 62 14.45 -13.76 8.29
C ALA A 62 13.98 -15.12 8.82
N ALA A 63 14.31 -16.21 8.12
CA ALA A 63 13.99 -17.58 8.54
C ALA A 63 14.61 -17.90 9.91
N ARG A 64 15.88 -17.52 10.14
CA ARG A 64 16.54 -17.68 11.43
C ARG A 64 15.77 -16.98 12.56
N ASN A 65 15.31 -15.75 12.33
CA ASN A 65 14.57 -14.99 13.33
C ASN A 65 13.21 -15.61 13.65
N LEU A 66 12.52 -16.15 12.66
CA LEU A 66 11.24 -16.84 12.85
C LEU A 66 11.41 -18.14 13.64
N VAL A 67 12.38 -18.97 13.23
CA VAL A 67 12.66 -20.27 13.88
C VAL A 67 13.07 -20.08 15.34
N LYS A 68 13.97 -19.13 15.63
CA LYS A 68 14.40 -18.83 17.01
C LYS A 68 13.27 -18.37 17.92
N ARG A 69 12.21 -17.81 17.34
CA ARG A 69 11.01 -17.37 18.07
C ARG A 69 9.89 -18.42 18.04
N GLY A 70 10.12 -19.57 17.39
CA GLY A 70 9.10 -20.61 17.22
C GLY A 70 7.90 -20.18 16.38
N ILE A 71 8.08 -19.20 15.48
CA ILE A 71 7.01 -18.68 14.63
C ILE A 71 6.96 -19.46 13.33
N THR A 72 5.89 -20.23 13.15
CA THR A 72 5.63 -21.04 11.94
C THR A 72 4.40 -20.59 11.16
N ASN A 73 3.65 -19.63 11.70
CA ASN A 73 2.46 -19.07 11.08
C ASN A 73 2.71 -17.59 10.80
N LEU A 74 2.64 -17.21 9.52
CA LEU A 74 2.87 -15.85 9.07
C LEU A 74 1.61 -15.32 8.38
N CYS A 75 1.10 -14.18 8.84
CA CYS A 75 0.07 -13.42 8.15
C CYS A 75 0.73 -12.23 7.45
N VAL A 76 0.60 -12.17 6.13
CA VAL A 76 1.19 -11.11 5.29
C VAL A 76 0.06 -10.24 4.76
N ILE A 77 0.09 -8.95 5.11
CA ILE A 77 -0.86 -7.95 4.61
C ILE A 77 -0.09 -7.00 3.70
N GLY A 78 -0.46 -6.91 2.43
CA GLY A 78 0.22 -6.02 1.49
C GLY A 78 -0.29 -6.17 0.06
N GLY A 79 0.39 -5.49 -0.87
CA GLY A 79 0.11 -5.61 -2.31
C GLY A 79 0.75 -6.86 -2.93
N ASP A 80 0.61 -6.99 -4.24
CA ASP A 80 1.07 -8.13 -5.03
C ASP A 80 2.52 -8.55 -4.70
N GLY A 81 3.49 -7.62 -4.81
CA GLY A 81 4.90 -7.94 -4.56
C GLY A 81 5.21 -8.48 -3.14
N SER A 82 4.41 -8.11 -2.13
CA SER A 82 4.55 -8.68 -0.77
C SER A 82 4.04 -10.12 -0.71
N LEU A 83 2.94 -10.41 -1.40
CA LEU A 83 2.34 -11.74 -1.46
C LEU A 83 3.21 -12.70 -2.28
N THR A 84 3.74 -12.25 -3.43
CA THR A 84 4.71 -13.03 -4.23
C THR A 84 5.97 -13.35 -3.43
N GLY A 85 6.49 -12.38 -2.67
CA GLY A 85 7.66 -12.57 -1.82
C GLY A 85 7.40 -13.58 -0.70
N ALA A 86 6.19 -13.59 -0.14
CA ALA A 86 5.79 -14.55 0.87
C ALA A 86 5.68 -15.97 0.30
N ASP A 87 5.07 -16.14 -0.88
CA ASP A 87 4.96 -17.44 -1.55
C ASP A 87 6.34 -18.02 -1.88
N THR A 88 7.23 -17.20 -2.45
CA THR A 88 8.63 -17.58 -2.71
C THR A 88 9.34 -18.01 -1.43
N PHE A 89 9.13 -17.27 -0.34
CA PHE A 89 9.73 -17.58 0.96
C PHE A 89 9.24 -18.92 1.54
N ARG A 90 7.96 -19.24 1.37
CA ARG A 90 7.39 -20.54 1.74
C ARG A 90 7.96 -21.67 0.89
N ALA A 91 8.06 -21.49 -0.43
CA ALA A 91 8.61 -22.49 -1.33
C ALA A 91 10.09 -22.81 -1.01
N GLU A 92 10.87 -21.78 -0.68
CA GLU A 92 12.28 -21.92 -0.32
C GLU A 92 12.53 -22.40 1.12
N TRP A 93 11.50 -22.47 1.97
CA TRP A 93 11.62 -22.66 3.42
C TRP A 93 12.48 -23.87 3.81
N GLY A 94 12.21 -25.03 3.22
CA GLY A 94 12.98 -26.26 3.51
C GLY A 94 14.46 -26.13 3.17
N GLY A 95 14.79 -25.44 2.07
CA GLY A 95 16.18 -25.16 1.69
C GLY A 95 16.88 -24.20 2.64
N LEU A 96 16.17 -23.17 3.12
CA LEU A 96 16.69 -22.21 4.10
C LEU A 96 16.98 -22.89 5.44
N LEU A 97 16.11 -23.79 5.90
CA LEU A 97 16.33 -24.57 7.12
C LEU A 97 17.55 -25.49 7.01
N ALA A 98 17.70 -26.19 5.88
CA ALA A 98 18.85 -27.07 5.65
C ALA A 98 20.18 -26.29 5.68
N GLU A 99 20.19 -25.09 5.11
CA GLU A 99 21.36 -24.20 5.11
C GLU A 99 21.66 -23.64 6.51
N LEU A 100 20.62 -23.26 7.26
CA LEU A 100 20.75 -22.81 8.65
C LEU A 100 21.28 -23.92 9.58
N LEU A 101 20.89 -25.18 9.36
CA LEU A 101 21.44 -26.32 10.09
C LEU A 101 22.93 -26.55 9.79
N LYS A 102 23.32 -26.48 8.52
CA LYS A 102 24.73 -26.64 8.10
C LYS A 102 25.63 -25.55 8.66
N THR A 103 25.13 -24.32 8.72
CA THR A 103 25.87 -23.15 9.20
C THR A 103 25.85 -23.01 10.73
N GLY A 104 25.13 -23.88 11.45
CA GLY A 104 24.98 -23.81 12.90
C GLY A 104 24.12 -22.62 13.37
N GLY A 105 23.28 -22.08 12.49
CA GLY A 105 22.41 -20.93 12.78
C GLY A 105 21.21 -21.27 13.69
N ILE A 106 20.80 -22.54 13.69
CA ILE A 106 19.65 -23.15 14.42
C ILE A 106 19.99 -24.59 14.85
N THR A 107 19.29 -25.12 15.85
CA THR A 107 19.43 -26.52 16.29
C THR A 107 18.53 -27.47 15.49
N ALA A 108 18.81 -28.77 15.53
CA ALA A 108 17.99 -29.79 14.87
C ALA A 108 16.55 -29.84 15.42
N GLU A 109 16.38 -29.61 16.73
CA GLU A 109 15.07 -29.55 17.38
C GLU A 109 14.26 -28.33 16.91
N GLU A 110 14.88 -27.16 16.82
CA GLU A 110 14.26 -25.93 16.31
C GLU A 110 13.82 -26.08 14.86
N ALA A 111 14.64 -26.74 14.04
CA ALA A 111 14.33 -27.03 12.64
C ALA A 111 13.16 -28.02 12.50
N GLN A 112 13.09 -29.06 13.33
CA GLN A 112 11.96 -29.99 13.32
C GLN A 112 10.65 -29.32 13.74
N ARG A 113 10.69 -28.51 14.81
CA ARG A 113 9.53 -27.76 15.30
C ARG A 113 8.99 -26.78 14.26
N SER A 114 9.87 -26.25 13.41
CA SER A 114 9.53 -25.27 12.37
C SER A 114 9.58 -25.85 10.96
N SER A 115 9.39 -27.16 10.81
CA SER A 115 9.53 -27.87 9.53
C SER A 115 8.65 -27.32 8.40
N HIS A 116 7.51 -26.73 8.74
CA HIS A 116 6.56 -26.16 7.79
C HIS A 116 6.26 -24.70 8.15
N LEU A 117 6.17 -23.87 7.12
CA LEU A 117 5.74 -22.47 7.23
C LEU A 117 4.34 -22.33 6.64
N ASN A 118 3.39 -21.93 7.48
CA ASN A 118 2.02 -21.60 7.08
C ASN A 118 1.97 -20.10 6.79
N ILE A 119 1.49 -19.75 5.60
CA ILE A 119 1.32 -18.35 5.20
C ILE A 119 -0.14 -18.11 4.83
N VAL A 120 -0.69 -17.01 5.36
CA VAL A 120 -1.96 -16.44 4.94
C VAL A 120 -1.68 -15.04 4.41
N GLY A 121 -2.16 -14.76 3.20
CA GLY A 121 -2.05 -13.46 2.55
C GLY A 121 -3.36 -12.68 2.61
N MET A 122 -3.29 -11.39 2.90
CA MET A 122 -4.39 -10.45 2.75
C MET A 122 -3.96 -9.31 1.83
N VAL A 123 -4.81 -8.99 0.86
CA VAL A 123 -4.50 -7.94 -0.12
C VAL A 123 -4.84 -6.57 0.46
N GLY A 124 -3.81 -5.77 0.73
CA GLY A 124 -3.92 -4.37 1.13
C GLY A 124 -3.40 -3.46 0.01
N SER A 125 -4.32 -2.82 -0.71
CA SER A 125 -4.02 -1.90 -1.80
C SER A 125 -5.16 -0.88 -1.93
N ILE A 126 -4.84 0.35 -2.30
CA ILE A 126 -5.85 1.36 -2.67
C ILE A 126 -6.22 1.26 -4.15
N ASP A 127 -5.33 0.69 -4.96
CA ASP A 127 -5.43 0.72 -6.42
C ASP A 127 -6.47 -0.27 -6.97
N ASN A 128 -6.91 -1.25 -6.16
CA ASN A 128 -7.70 -2.41 -6.58
C ASN A 128 -7.08 -3.21 -7.74
N ASP A 129 -5.76 -3.34 -7.71
CA ASP A 129 -4.92 -3.88 -8.80
C ASP A 129 -4.63 -5.38 -8.69
N PHE A 130 -5.32 -6.11 -7.81
CA PHE A 130 -5.04 -7.53 -7.56
C PHE A 130 -6.10 -8.45 -8.19
N CYS A 131 -5.70 -9.22 -9.20
CA CYS A 131 -6.59 -10.18 -9.83
C CYS A 131 -6.95 -11.33 -8.86
N GLY A 132 -8.24 -11.67 -8.79
CA GLY A 132 -8.74 -12.73 -7.91
C GLY A 132 -9.42 -12.23 -6.63
N THR A 133 -9.44 -10.91 -6.38
CA THR A 133 -10.35 -10.28 -5.41
C THR A 133 -11.14 -9.18 -6.10
N ASP A 134 -12.44 -9.06 -5.77
CA ASP A 134 -13.28 -8.00 -6.34
C ASP A 134 -12.91 -6.62 -5.74
N MET A 135 -12.52 -6.60 -4.46
CA MET A 135 -12.08 -5.40 -3.75
C MET A 135 -10.87 -5.66 -2.87
N THR A 136 -9.91 -4.74 -2.87
CA THR A 136 -8.75 -4.72 -1.97
C THR A 136 -8.99 -3.87 -0.73
N ILE A 137 -8.32 -4.21 0.38
CA ILE A 137 -8.42 -3.44 1.62
C ILE A 137 -7.76 -2.08 1.41
N GLY A 138 -8.55 -1.01 1.55
CA GLY A 138 -8.11 0.38 1.43
C GLY A 138 -8.73 1.13 0.25
N THR A 139 -9.27 0.43 -0.75
CA THR A 139 -9.88 1.05 -1.95
C THR A 139 -11.04 1.96 -1.60
N ASP A 140 -12.01 1.47 -0.82
CA ASP A 140 -13.18 2.25 -0.42
C ASP A 140 -12.80 3.50 0.40
N SER A 141 -11.83 3.35 1.30
CA SER A 141 -11.30 4.48 2.08
C SER A 141 -10.62 5.52 1.19
N ALA A 142 -9.85 5.09 0.18
CA ALA A 142 -9.22 5.99 -0.78
C ALA A 142 -10.27 6.70 -1.66
N LEU A 143 -11.24 5.95 -2.19
CA LEU A 143 -12.35 6.48 -2.97
C LEU A 143 -13.12 7.53 -2.19
N HIS A 144 -13.45 7.25 -0.93
CA HIS A 144 -14.15 8.20 -0.08
C HIS A 144 -13.36 9.52 0.12
N ARG A 145 -12.02 9.45 0.27
CA ARG A 145 -11.18 10.67 0.32
C ARG A 145 -11.18 11.44 -1.00
N ILE A 146 -11.16 10.74 -2.13
CA ILE A 146 -11.20 11.38 -3.46
C ILE A 146 -12.54 12.12 -3.62
N ILE A 147 -13.66 11.45 -3.31
CA ILE A 147 -15.01 12.04 -3.41
C ILE A 147 -15.13 13.29 -2.52
N GLU A 148 -14.63 13.25 -1.28
CA GLU A 148 -14.65 14.44 -0.40
C GLU A 148 -13.89 15.64 -1.01
N ILE A 149 -12.74 15.39 -1.65
CA ILE A 149 -11.96 16.45 -2.32
C ILE A 149 -12.73 16.99 -3.53
N VAL A 150 -13.30 16.09 -4.33
CA VAL A 150 -14.09 16.46 -5.51
C VAL A 150 -15.31 17.28 -5.09
N ASP A 151 -16.02 16.89 -4.03
CA ASP A 151 -17.16 17.62 -3.46
C ASP A 151 -16.76 19.00 -2.95
N ALA A 152 -15.61 19.13 -2.29
CA ALA A 152 -15.11 20.43 -1.86
C ALA A 152 -14.84 21.36 -3.06
N ILE A 153 -14.23 20.86 -4.12
CA ILE A 153 -13.89 21.64 -5.32
C ILE A 153 -15.14 22.01 -6.13
N THR A 154 -16.14 21.12 -6.19
CA THR A 154 -17.45 21.31 -6.85
C THR A 154 -18.04 22.69 -6.62
N THR A 155 -18.14 23.07 -5.35
CA THR A 155 -18.83 24.29 -4.94
C THR A 155 -18.16 25.55 -5.50
N THR A 156 -16.82 25.54 -5.54
CA THR A 156 -16.01 26.64 -6.08
C THR A 156 -16.06 26.67 -7.61
N ALA A 157 -16.09 25.51 -8.23
CA ALA A 157 -16.08 25.35 -9.67
C ALA A 157 -17.40 25.82 -10.30
N GLN A 158 -18.54 25.54 -9.68
CA GLN A 158 -19.85 26.10 -10.09
C GLN A 158 -19.89 27.62 -9.96
N SER A 159 -19.36 28.16 -8.86
CA SER A 159 -19.43 29.59 -8.55
C SER A 159 -18.64 30.46 -9.53
N HIS A 160 -17.53 29.94 -10.05
CA HIS A 160 -16.62 30.68 -10.93
C HIS A 160 -16.57 30.17 -12.37
N GLN A 161 -17.44 29.22 -12.74
CA GLN A 161 -17.46 28.58 -14.07
C GLN A 161 -16.07 28.11 -14.51
N ARG A 162 -15.38 27.38 -13.62
CA ARG A 162 -14.02 26.89 -13.86
C ARG A 162 -14.03 25.40 -14.15
N THR A 163 -13.18 25.01 -15.09
CA THR A 163 -12.84 23.61 -15.38
C THR A 163 -11.76 23.14 -14.41
N PHE A 164 -11.92 21.92 -13.90
CA PHE A 164 -10.92 21.29 -13.04
C PHE A 164 -10.47 19.97 -13.62
N VAL A 165 -9.16 19.77 -13.59
CA VAL A 165 -8.51 18.51 -13.88
C VAL A 165 -8.05 17.91 -12.55
N LEU A 166 -8.49 16.69 -12.27
CA LEU A 166 -8.17 15.95 -11.05
C LEU A 166 -7.35 14.71 -11.40
N GLU A 167 -6.13 14.65 -10.91
CA GLU A 167 -5.30 13.44 -10.99
C GLU A 167 -5.53 12.57 -9.74
N VAL A 168 -5.84 11.29 -9.96
CA VAL A 168 -6.08 10.32 -8.88
C VAL A 168 -5.04 9.21 -8.86
N MET A 169 -4.81 8.65 -7.68
CA MET A 169 -3.98 7.46 -7.50
C MET A 169 -4.60 6.24 -8.21
N GLY A 170 -3.83 5.17 -8.40
CA GLY A 170 -4.28 3.98 -9.14
C GLY A 170 -3.15 3.19 -9.81
N ARG A 171 -1.94 3.74 -9.87
CA ARG A 171 -0.77 3.14 -10.52
C ARG A 171 -1.03 2.77 -11.99
N HIS A 172 -1.37 1.52 -12.28
CA HIS A 172 -1.69 1.00 -13.61
C HIS A 172 -3.15 0.56 -13.73
N CYS A 173 -3.98 0.88 -12.73
CA CYS A 173 -5.39 0.58 -12.70
C CYS A 173 -6.21 1.87 -12.61
N GLY A 174 -7.18 2.00 -13.50
CA GLY A 174 -8.12 3.12 -13.57
C GLY A 174 -9.34 2.96 -12.66
N TYR A 175 -9.42 1.92 -11.82
CA TYR A 175 -10.59 1.62 -10.99
C TYR A 175 -11.02 2.84 -10.14
N LEU A 176 -10.08 3.47 -9.43
CA LEU A 176 -10.37 4.65 -8.62
C LEU A 176 -10.91 5.82 -9.46
N ALA A 177 -10.29 6.08 -10.61
CA ALA A 177 -10.70 7.14 -11.54
C ALA A 177 -12.11 6.88 -12.09
N LEU A 178 -12.37 5.67 -12.56
CA LEU A 178 -13.65 5.26 -13.14
C LEU A 178 -14.79 5.35 -12.12
N ILE A 179 -14.60 4.77 -10.93
CA ILE A 179 -15.66 4.78 -9.91
C ILE A 179 -15.89 6.19 -9.37
N THR A 180 -14.84 7.01 -9.24
CA THR A 180 -14.98 8.43 -8.87
C THR A 180 -15.74 9.20 -9.94
N ALA A 181 -15.43 8.97 -11.23
CA ALA A 181 -16.11 9.63 -12.35
C ALA A 181 -17.61 9.32 -12.34
N LEU A 182 -17.96 8.06 -12.10
CA LEU A 182 -19.35 7.64 -11.96
C LEU A 182 -20.03 8.25 -10.73
N ALA A 183 -19.35 8.31 -9.58
CA ALA A 183 -19.91 8.84 -8.34
C ALA A 183 -20.12 10.37 -8.38
N CYS A 184 -19.18 11.09 -8.96
CA CYS A 184 -19.17 12.56 -9.00
C CYS A 184 -19.78 13.16 -10.27
N GLY A 185 -20.17 12.33 -11.25
CA GLY A 185 -20.69 12.77 -12.53
C GLY A 185 -19.66 13.55 -13.34
N ALA A 186 -18.45 12.99 -13.50
CA ALA A 186 -17.43 13.60 -14.34
C ALA A 186 -17.81 13.51 -15.82
N ASP A 187 -17.52 14.56 -16.58
CA ASP A 187 -17.83 14.63 -18.00
C ASP A 187 -16.90 13.74 -18.84
N TRP A 188 -15.66 13.56 -18.38
CA TRP A 188 -14.70 12.68 -19.02
C TRP A 188 -13.74 12.06 -18.00
N VAL A 189 -13.31 10.84 -18.31
CA VAL A 189 -12.36 10.07 -17.50
C VAL A 189 -11.31 9.44 -18.40
N PHE A 190 -10.06 9.50 -17.98
CA PHE A 190 -8.96 8.83 -18.66
C PHE A 190 -8.45 7.71 -17.77
N ILE A 191 -8.51 6.48 -18.29
CA ILE A 191 -8.06 5.28 -17.61
C ILE A 191 -7.06 4.51 -18.46
N PRO A 192 -6.02 3.89 -17.85
CA PRO A 192 -5.02 3.14 -18.60
C PRO A 192 -5.61 1.91 -19.32
N GLU A 193 -6.73 1.37 -18.85
CA GLU A 193 -7.42 0.24 -19.49
C GLU A 193 -8.13 0.62 -20.79
N SER A 194 -8.41 1.89 -21.01
CA SER A 194 -9.04 2.43 -22.21
C SER A 194 -8.33 3.74 -22.59
N PRO A 195 -7.15 3.64 -23.23
CA PRO A 195 -6.39 4.82 -23.61
C PRO A 195 -7.19 5.71 -24.58
N PRO A 196 -6.96 7.03 -24.56
CA PRO A 196 -7.64 7.95 -25.47
C PRO A 196 -7.29 7.67 -26.94
N GLU A 197 -8.28 7.80 -27.82
CA GLU A 197 -8.10 7.76 -29.28
C GLU A 197 -7.42 9.05 -29.77
N ASP A 198 -6.74 9.04 -30.93
CA ASP A 198 -5.96 10.19 -31.41
C ASP A 198 -6.77 11.49 -31.58
N ASP A 199 -8.10 11.41 -31.75
CA ASP A 199 -9.04 12.51 -31.92
C ASP A 199 -9.80 12.88 -30.63
N TRP A 200 -9.36 12.38 -29.45
CA TRP A 200 -10.03 12.61 -28.17
C TRP A 200 -10.25 14.11 -27.85
N GLU A 201 -9.37 14.99 -28.34
CA GLU A 201 -9.48 16.45 -28.18
C GLU A 201 -10.72 17.02 -28.88
N ASP A 202 -11.07 16.49 -30.06
CA ASP A 202 -12.23 16.92 -30.84
C ASP A 202 -13.54 16.48 -30.20
N HIS A 203 -13.53 15.37 -29.45
CA HIS A 203 -14.68 14.93 -28.65
C HIS A 203 -14.82 15.72 -27.35
N LEU A 204 -13.71 16.28 -26.84
CA LEU A 204 -13.67 17.07 -25.62
C LEU A 204 -14.18 18.51 -25.82
N TYR A 205 -13.80 19.14 -26.94
CA TYR A 205 -14.08 20.54 -27.24
C TYR A 205 -15.58 20.91 -27.24
N PRO A 206 -16.50 20.08 -27.78
CA PRO A 206 -17.94 20.32 -27.72
C PRO A 206 -18.47 20.27 -26.28
N ILE A 207 -17.93 19.38 -25.45
CA ILE A 207 -18.35 19.19 -24.06
C ILE A 207 -17.90 20.38 -23.21
N GLY A 208 -16.69 20.91 -23.44
CA GLY A 208 -16.17 22.08 -22.72
C GLY A 208 -16.88 23.40 -23.02
N ASN A 209 -17.65 23.49 -24.11
CA ASN A 209 -18.46 24.66 -24.47
C ASN A 209 -19.92 24.57 -23.97
N GLY A 210 -20.34 23.41 -23.43
CA GLY A 210 -21.61 23.26 -22.73
C GLY A 210 -21.52 23.92 -21.35
N ALA A 211 -22.56 24.67 -20.95
CA ALA A 211 -22.59 25.52 -19.75
C ALA A 211 -22.61 24.77 -18.39
N GLY A 212 -21.86 23.66 -18.27
CA GLY A 212 -21.68 22.86 -17.07
C GLY A 212 -20.23 22.87 -16.60
N MET A 213 -20.04 22.83 -15.30
CA MET A 213 -18.74 22.69 -14.64
C MET A 213 -18.02 21.41 -15.11
N LEU A 214 -17.05 21.57 -16.01
CA LEU A 214 -16.34 20.46 -16.63
C LEU A 214 -15.34 19.83 -15.66
N ARG A 215 -15.47 18.53 -15.42
CA ARG A 215 -14.59 17.74 -14.53
C ARG A 215 -13.86 16.66 -15.31
N PHE A 216 -12.54 16.70 -15.24
CA PHE A 216 -11.69 15.64 -15.77
C PHE A 216 -11.08 14.84 -14.63
N LEU A 217 -11.14 13.51 -14.74
CA LEU A 217 -10.43 12.60 -13.86
C LEU A 217 -9.36 11.85 -14.64
N LEU A 218 -8.11 12.02 -14.23
CA LEU A 218 -6.93 11.37 -14.82
C LEU A 218 -6.46 10.25 -13.89
N GLY A 219 -6.34 9.03 -14.41
CA GLY A 219 -5.55 7.98 -13.79
C GLY A 219 -4.05 8.28 -13.87
N MET A 220 -3.28 7.87 -12.86
CA MET A 220 -1.82 8.05 -12.82
C MET A 220 -1.13 7.61 -14.11
N GLY A 221 -0.19 8.43 -14.58
CA GLY A 221 0.65 8.14 -15.74
C GLY A 221 0.11 8.62 -17.09
N LEU A 222 -1.20 8.90 -17.20
CA LEU A 222 -1.78 9.53 -18.40
C LEU A 222 -1.81 11.06 -18.30
N GLY A 223 -1.69 11.61 -17.08
CA GLY A 223 -1.94 13.02 -16.84
C GLY A 223 -0.98 13.97 -17.56
N TRP A 224 0.31 13.66 -17.64
CA TRP A 224 1.30 14.55 -18.25
C TRP A 224 1.12 14.68 -19.77
N GLU A 225 0.95 13.57 -20.48
CA GLU A 225 0.81 13.57 -21.95
C GLU A 225 -0.50 14.23 -22.38
N ILE A 226 -1.57 13.98 -21.64
CA ILE A 226 -2.88 14.57 -21.89
C ILE A 226 -2.88 16.08 -21.58
N LEU A 227 -2.28 16.50 -20.46
CA LEU A 227 -2.16 17.93 -20.13
C LEU A 227 -1.35 18.72 -21.18
N LEU A 228 -0.34 18.10 -21.77
CA LEU A 228 0.40 18.67 -22.90
C LEU A 228 -0.47 18.79 -24.16
N GLY A 229 -1.25 17.75 -24.50
CA GLY A 229 -2.22 17.79 -25.61
C GLY A 229 -3.29 18.87 -25.44
N MET A 230 -3.78 19.06 -24.21
CA MET A 230 -4.73 20.14 -23.87
C MET A 230 -4.13 21.56 -23.95
N GLY A 231 -2.82 21.71 -24.15
CA GLY A 231 -2.14 23.01 -24.06
C GLY A 231 -2.17 23.63 -22.67
N LEU A 232 -2.38 22.81 -21.62
CA LEU A 232 -2.45 23.22 -20.22
C LEU A 232 -1.11 23.03 -19.47
N GLY A 233 -0.03 22.72 -20.20
CA GLY A 233 1.32 22.67 -19.65
C GLY A 233 1.82 24.05 -19.25
N CYS A 234 2.23 24.21 -17.98
CA CYS A 234 2.99 25.36 -17.49
C CYS A 234 4.38 25.45 -18.14
#